data_AF-A0A9W4WRW7-F1
#
_entry.id   AF-A0A9W4WRW7-F1
#
_cell.length_a   1.000
_cell.length_b   1.000
_cell.length_c   1.000
_cell.angle_alpha   90.00
_cell.angle_beta   90.00
_cell.angle_gamma   90.00
#
_symmetry.space_group_name_H-M   'P 1'
#
loop_
_entity.id
_entity.type
_entity.pdbx_description
1 polymer ?
#
loop_
_entity_poly.entity_id
_entity_poly.type
_entity_poly.pdbx_seq_one_letter_code
_entity_poly.pdbx_strand_id
1 'polypeptide(L)'
;MGYYAEGTNVTFVAICRPSSDSNKPQVINIASSNLRYRNERIINLRRMFNLALLLDPLKEIIGWRGAPELLPIEKHYIIYIIIFSSYHRDDHIITVNPTNVKKIFIGLNSQIHIEKLKVIYEKLLHKNVPNVDHIVAVSLPDEIKPYLYLEPRGMCVYPKTEKEVIEAVLCVLEALMSMHGSNPIFHRDIRWSNVIQKANGNKPSKWFLIDFDDAVSPPTFAAMHLAKETHAPEVFHDDHGGEVDVWGVGHLIDYAARLSVGLSAGIMDVGKWMQSETTSRPTAWQAYERIKILANFIE
;
A
#
# COMPACT_ATOMS: atom_id res chain seq x y z
N MET A 1 -18.80 -17.79 6.01
CA MET A 1 -19.70 -18.55 6.91
C MET A 1 -20.99 -17.77 7.06
N GLY A 2 -22.12 -18.41 7.35
CA GLY A 2 -23.41 -17.72 7.50
C GLY A 2 -24.41 -18.52 8.32
N TYR A 3 -25.67 -18.09 8.31
CA TYR A 3 -26.79 -18.86 8.83
C TYR A 3 -28.04 -18.63 7.97
N TYR A 4 -29.01 -19.54 8.07
CA TYR A 4 -30.38 -19.33 7.63
C TYR A 4 -31.36 -19.76 8.73
N ALA A 5 -32.61 -19.33 8.62
CA ALA A 5 -33.65 -19.63 9.60
C ALA A 5 -34.98 -19.98 8.93
N GLU A 6 -35.62 -21.04 9.41
CA GLU A 6 -36.94 -21.51 8.99
C GLU A 6 -37.83 -21.60 10.24
N GLY A 7 -38.65 -20.56 10.46
CA GLY A 7 -39.43 -20.42 11.69
C GLY A 7 -38.53 -20.37 12.93
N THR A 8 -38.61 -21.37 13.80
CA THR A 8 -37.75 -21.47 14.99
C THR A 8 -36.47 -22.28 14.77
N ASN A 9 -36.28 -22.89 13.60
CA ASN A 9 -35.05 -23.63 13.29
C ASN A 9 -34.00 -22.68 12.72
N VAL A 10 -32.83 -22.60 13.36
CA VAL A 10 -31.68 -21.84 12.87
C VAL A 10 -30.56 -22.80 12.51
N THR A 11 -29.97 -22.65 11.33
CA THR A 11 -28.88 -23.49 10.82
C THR A 11 -27.67 -22.64 10.46
N PHE A 12 -26.53 -22.91 11.08
CA PHE A 12 -25.24 -22.35 10.67
C PHE A 12 -24.71 -23.10 9.45
N VAL A 13 -24.12 -22.36 8.51
CA VAL A 13 -23.64 -22.90 7.22
C VAL A 13 -22.22 -22.42 6.87
N ALA A 14 -21.45 -23.32 6.25
CA ALA A 14 -20.29 -22.94 5.48
C ALA A 14 -20.75 -22.58 4.06
N ILE A 15 -20.26 -21.46 3.55
CA ILE A 15 -20.44 -21.07 2.16
C ILE A 15 -19.10 -21.35 1.50
N CYS A 16 -19.06 -22.35 0.65
CA CYS A 16 -17.88 -22.86 -0.01
C CYS A 16 -17.88 -22.43 -1.49
N ARG A 17 -16.68 -22.42 -2.09
CA ARG A 17 -16.53 -22.18 -3.54
C ARG A 17 -17.42 -23.14 -4.35
N PRO A 18 -17.92 -22.72 -5.52
CA PRO A 18 -18.71 -23.60 -6.36
C PRO A 18 -17.94 -24.89 -6.74
N SER A 19 -18.66 -25.99 -6.92
CA SER A 19 -18.11 -27.22 -7.51
C SER A 19 -17.92 -27.05 -9.03
N SER A 20 -17.06 -27.86 -9.64
CA SER A 20 -16.69 -27.78 -11.07
C SER A 20 -17.88 -27.67 -12.03
N ASP A 21 -19.00 -28.32 -11.67
CA ASP A 21 -20.19 -28.47 -12.51
C ASP A 21 -21.31 -27.46 -12.20
N SER A 22 -21.06 -26.46 -11.34
CA SER A 22 -22.07 -25.50 -10.87
C SER A 22 -21.47 -24.11 -10.69
N ASN A 23 -22.14 -23.07 -11.20
CA ASN A 23 -21.76 -21.68 -10.93
C ASN A 23 -22.35 -21.12 -9.61
N LYS A 24 -23.04 -21.96 -8.80
CA LYS A 24 -23.62 -21.58 -7.51
C LYS A 24 -22.70 -22.00 -6.35
N PRO A 25 -22.47 -21.14 -5.34
CA PRO A 25 -21.68 -21.50 -4.16
C PRO A 25 -22.31 -22.68 -3.42
N GLN A 26 -21.47 -23.60 -2.95
CA GLN A 26 -21.93 -24.76 -2.19
C GLN A 26 -22.23 -24.34 -0.75
N VAL A 27 -23.46 -24.57 -0.29
CA VAL A 27 -23.88 -24.30 1.09
C VAL A 27 -23.88 -25.61 1.87
N ILE A 28 -23.02 -25.71 2.89
CA ILE A 28 -22.88 -26.92 3.72
C ILE A 28 -23.42 -26.61 5.12
N ASN A 29 -24.42 -27.37 5.56
CA ASN A 29 -24.98 -27.25 6.90
C ASN A 29 -23.98 -27.74 7.95
N ILE A 30 -23.59 -26.86 8.88
CA ILE A 30 -22.65 -27.16 9.96
C ILE A 30 -23.40 -27.67 11.19
N ALA A 31 -24.42 -26.93 11.63
CA ALA A 31 -25.17 -27.24 12.84
C ALA A 31 -26.51 -26.52 12.87
N SER A 32 -27.58 -27.22 13.30
CA SER A 32 -28.92 -26.68 13.45
C SER A 32 -29.37 -26.68 14.91
N SER A 33 -30.24 -25.74 15.29
CA SER A 33 -30.94 -25.71 16.58
C SER A 33 -32.36 -25.19 16.44
N ASN A 34 -33.29 -25.81 17.17
CA ASN A 34 -34.68 -25.36 17.22
C ASN A 34 -34.92 -24.46 18.44
N LEU A 35 -34.89 -23.15 18.22
CA LEU A 35 -34.96 -22.12 19.26
C LEU A 35 -36.29 -22.09 20.04
N ARG A 36 -37.29 -22.90 19.64
CA ARG A 36 -38.51 -23.15 20.45
C ARG A 36 -38.15 -23.74 21.82
N TYR A 37 -37.15 -24.61 21.88
CA TYR A 37 -36.76 -25.32 23.11
C TYR A 37 -35.65 -24.62 23.89
N ARG A 38 -35.73 -24.66 25.23
CA ARG A 38 -34.80 -23.92 26.13
C ARG A 38 -33.36 -24.44 26.07
N ASN A 39 -33.18 -25.77 25.99
CA ASN A 39 -31.89 -26.41 25.82
C ASN A 39 -31.23 -26.00 24.49
N GLU A 40 -31.99 -26.04 23.39
CA GLU A 40 -31.51 -25.65 22.06
C GLU A 40 -31.09 -24.18 21.99
N ARG A 41 -31.78 -23.26 22.68
CA ARG A 41 -31.33 -21.86 22.80
C ARG A 41 -29.95 -21.75 23.48
N ILE A 42 -29.70 -22.54 24.53
CA ILE A 42 -28.40 -22.55 25.24
C ILE A 42 -27.31 -23.13 24.34
N ILE A 43 -27.60 -24.20 23.60
CA ILE A 43 -26.67 -24.80 22.62
C ILE A 43 -26.34 -23.80 21.50
N ASN A 44 -27.34 -23.11 20.97
CA ASN A 44 -27.16 -22.09 19.93
C ASN A 44 -26.30 -20.91 20.43
N LEU A 45 -26.53 -20.43 21.66
CA LEU A 45 -25.67 -19.41 22.29
C LEU A 45 -24.23 -19.88 22.42
N ARG A 46 -23.97 -21.11 22.88
CA ARG A 46 -22.61 -21.67 22.95
C ARG A 46 -21.93 -21.72 21.57
N ARG A 47 -22.67 -22.08 20.52
CA ARG A 47 -22.17 -22.03 19.14
C ARG A 47 -21.81 -20.60 18.73
N MET A 48 -22.67 -19.62 19.01
CA MET A 48 -22.38 -18.20 18.73
C MET A 48 -21.15 -17.70 19.48
N PHE A 49 -20.97 -18.05 20.76
CA PHE A 49 -19.77 -17.69 21.53
C PHE A 49 -18.51 -18.32 20.91
N ASN A 50 -18.54 -19.60 20.54
CA ASN A 50 -17.41 -20.25 19.88
C ASN A 50 -17.09 -19.63 18.50
N LEU A 51 -18.11 -19.22 17.73
CA LEU A 51 -17.93 -18.50 16.47
C LEU A 51 -17.37 -17.09 16.68
N ALA A 52 -17.70 -16.43 17.79
CA ALA A 52 -17.12 -15.13 18.14
C ALA A 52 -15.60 -15.20 18.37
N LEU A 53 -15.08 -16.32 18.89
CA LEU A 53 -13.63 -16.55 19.03
C LEU A 53 -12.91 -16.63 17.69
N LEU A 54 -13.60 -16.98 16.60
CA LEU A 54 -13.03 -16.97 15.25
C LEU A 54 -12.93 -15.55 14.67
N LEU A 55 -13.56 -14.53 15.27
CA LEU A 55 -13.56 -13.17 14.71
C LEU A 55 -12.17 -12.55 14.67
N ASP A 56 -11.29 -12.84 15.63
CA ASP A 56 -9.94 -12.28 15.63
C ASP A 56 -9.03 -12.92 14.56
N PRO A 57 -8.92 -14.27 14.47
CA PRO A 57 -8.27 -14.92 13.32
C PRO A 57 -8.88 -14.54 11.96
N LEU A 58 -10.21 -14.35 11.89
CA LEU A 58 -10.87 -13.92 10.65
C LEU A 58 -10.57 -12.46 10.28
N LYS A 59 -10.27 -11.55 11.24
CA LYS A 59 -9.79 -10.20 10.91
C LYS A 59 -8.44 -10.25 10.20
N GLU A 60 -7.54 -11.13 10.62
CA GLU A 60 -6.23 -11.30 9.98
C GLU A 60 -6.37 -11.87 8.55
N ILE A 61 -7.33 -12.79 8.34
CA ILE A 61 -7.57 -13.43 7.03
C ILE A 61 -8.39 -12.56 6.07
N ILE A 62 -9.38 -11.80 6.54
CA ILE A 62 -10.28 -10.97 5.71
C ILE A 62 -9.67 -9.57 5.48
N GLY A 63 -8.89 -9.08 6.44
CA GLY A 63 -8.36 -7.71 6.47
C GLY A 63 -9.13 -6.81 7.44
N TRP A 64 -8.71 -5.54 7.49
CA TRP A 64 -9.13 -4.59 8.51
C TRP A 64 -10.60 -4.13 8.36
N ARG A 65 -11.36 -4.08 9.45
CA ARG A 65 -12.71 -3.47 9.47
C ARG A 65 -12.59 -1.96 9.29
N GLY A 66 -13.14 -1.45 8.20
CA GLY A 66 -12.98 -0.04 7.79
C GLY A 66 -12.02 0.12 6.61
N ALA A 67 -11.21 -0.91 6.30
CA ALA A 67 -10.71 -1.05 4.93
C ALA A 67 -11.95 -1.29 4.07
N PRO A 68 -12.07 -0.66 2.91
CA PRO A 68 -13.27 -0.83 2.14
C PRO A 68 -13.40 -2.26 1.62
N GLU A 69 -14.32 -3.02 2.21
CA GLU A 69 -14.84 -4.24 1.59
C GLU A 69 -15.38 -3.91 0.19
N LEU A 70 -15.93 -2.70 0.03
CA LEU A 70 -16.59 -2.20 -1.16
C LEU A 70 -16.49 -0.66 -1.28
N LEU A 71 -15.30 -0.04 -1.39
CA LEU A 71 -15.13 1.37 -1.85
C LEU A 71 -13.92 1.53 -2.79
N PRO A 72 -13.97 2.50 -3.72
CA PRO A 72 -12.93 2.71 -4.71
C PRO A 72 -11.73 3.51 -4.20
N ILE A 73 -10.59 3.26 -4.84
CA ILE A 73 -9.44 4.16 -4.87
C ILE A 73 -8.93 4.14 -6.32
N GLU A 74 -9.21 5.18 -7.09
CA GLU A 74 -8.49 5.48 -8.33
C GLU A 74 -7.71 6.77 -8.16
N LYS A 75 -6.55 6.83 -8.80
CA LYS A 75 -5.71 8.02 -8.79
C LYS A 75 -5.70 8.64 -10.18
N HIS A 76 -6.23 9.87 -10.24
CA HIS A 76 -6.73 10.58 -11.41
C HIS A 76 -8.10 10.09 -11.90
N TYR A 77 -9.13 10.75 -11.32
CA TYR A 77 -10.53 10.80 -11.78
C TYR A 77 -11.33 9.48 -11.88
N ILE A 78 -12.34 9.39 -11.00
CA ILE A 78 -13.58 8.57 -11.05
C ILE A 78 -13.67 7.45 -9.98
N ILE A 79 -14.88 6.92 -9.77
CA ILE A 79 -15.41 6.32 -8.54
C ILE A 79 -16.00 4.91 -8.85
N TYR A 80 -15.87 3.96 -7.90
CA TYR A 80 -16.56 2.66 -7.66
C TYR A 80 -15.90 1.36 -8.20
N ILE A 81 -15.79 0.15 -7.56
CA ILE A 81 -15.84 -0.50 -6.20
C ILE A 81 -15.17 -1.94 -6.35
N ILE A 82 -14.75 -2.65 -5.26
CA ILE A 82 -14.88 -4.14 -4.98
C ILE A 82 -13.58 -4.95 -4.64
N ILE A 83 -13.66 -5.82 -3.61
CA ILE A 83 -12.75 -6.95 -3.24
C ILE A 83 -12.28 -7.79 -4.46
N PHE A 84 -10.98 -8.18 -4.49
CA PHE A 84 -10.29 -8.77 -5.65
C PHE A 84 -10.22 -7.84 -6.87
N SER A 85 -9.94 -6.56 -6.65
CA SER A 85 -9.71 -5.58 -7.72
C SER A 85 -8.39 -5.85 -8.47
N SER A 86 -8.48 -6.10 -9.77
CA SER A 86 -7.37 -6.14 -10.74
C SER A 86 -7.31 -4.83 -11.53
N TYR A 87 -6.38 -3.93 -11.21
CA TYR A 87 -6.25 -2.59 -11.83
C TYR A 87 -5.36 -2.61 -13.06
N HIS A 88 -5.91 -2.30 -14.24
CA HIS A 88 -5.14 -2.11 -15.46
C HIS A 88 -4.47 -0.72 -15.49
N ARG A 89 -3.13 -0.67 -15.46
CA ARG A 89 -2.35 0.32 -16.21
C ARG A 89 -2.14 -0.18 -17.63
N ASP A 90 -1.67 0.67 -18.53
CA ASP A 90 -1.41 0.34 -19.94
C ASP A 90 -0.42 -0.85 -20.11
N ASP A 91 0.41 -1.10 -19.09
CA ASP A 91 1.48 -2.08 -19.05
C ASP A 91 1.33 -3.16 -17.95
N HIS A 92 0.37 -3.08 -17.01
CA HIS A 92 0.23 -4.10 -15.95
C HIS A 92 -1.13 -4.13 -15.23
N ILE A 93 -1.46 -5.28 -14.62
CA ILE A 93 -2.59 -5.52 -13.71
C ILE A 93 -2.09 -5.61 -12.26
N ILE A 94 -2.65 -4.82 -11.34
CA ILE A 94 -2.41 -4.96 -9.88
C ILE A 94 -3.60 -5.65 -9.21
N THR A 95 -3.40 -6.78 -8.53
CA THR A 95 -4.42 -7.45 -7.70
C THR A 95 -4.07 -7.39 -6.22
N VAL A 96 -4.90 -6.73 -5.40
CA VAL A 96 -4.71 -6.72 -3.93
C VAL A 96 -5.36 -7.96 -3.31
N ASN A 97 -4.54 -8.90 -2.87
CA ASN A 97 -4.98 -10.12 -2.17
C ASN A 97 -5.11 -9.84 -0.66
N PRO A 98 -5.57 -10.80 0.17
CA PRO A 98 -5.69 -10.60 1.61
C PRO A 98 -4.36 -10.26 2.32
N THR A 99 -3.27 -10.94 1.97
CA THR A 99 -1.95 -10.83 2.63
C THR A 99 -0.91 -10.04 1.82
N ASN A 100 -1.01 -10.06 0.50
CA ASN A 100 -0.01 -9.50 -0.43
C ASN A 100 -0.65 -8.75 -1.60
N VAL A 101 0.18 -8.08 -2.40
CA VAL A 101 -0.22 -7.44 -3.66
C VAL A 101 0.41 -8.20 -4.81
N LYS A 102 -0.38 -8.71 -5.75
CA LYS A 102 0.10 -9.30 -7.01
C LYS A 102 0.20 -8.19 -8.07
N LYS A 103 1.25 -8.20 -8.88
CA LYS A 103 1.40 -7.35 -10.08
C LYS A 103 1.69 -8.26 -11.27
N ILE A 104 0.91 -8.16 -12.33
CA ILE A 104 0.99 -8.98 -13.56
C ILE A 104 1.30 -8.03 -14.72
N PHE A 105 2.44 -8.17 -15.38
CA PHE A 105 2.84 -7.28 -16.47
C PHE A 105 2.24 -7.74 -17.81
N ILE A 106 1.96 -6.77 -18.66
CA ILE A 106 1.28 -6.91 -19.96
C ILE A 106 2.11 -6.17 -21.01
N GLY A 107 2.08 -6.68 -22.24
CA GLY A 107 2.75 -6.06 -23.38
C GLY A 107 4.17 -6.57 -23.61
N LEU A 108 4.77 -6.07 -24.69
CA LEU A 108 5.96 -6.65 -25.32
C LEU A 108 7.22 -6.57 -24.45
N ASN A 109 7.29 -5.61 -23.53
CA ASN A 109 8.47 -5.37 -22.68
C ASN A 109 8.31 -5.92 -21.24
N SER A 110 7.21 -6.64 -20.96
CA SER A 110 6.87 -7.14 -19.61
C SER A 110 7.98 -7.96 -18.94
N GLN A 111 8.70 -8.80 -19.69
CA GLN A 111 9.84 -9.56 -19.17
C GLN A 111 11.06 -8.67 -18.86
N ILE A 112 11.32 -7.63 -19.66
CA ILE A 112 12.42 -6.68 -19.39
C ILE A 112 12.10 -5.87 -18.12
N HIS A 113 10.85 -5.46 -17.96
CA HIS A 113 10.37 -4.74 -16.78
C HIS A 113 10.52 -5.57 -15.50
N ILE A 114 10.12 -6.86 -15.52
CA ILE A 114 10.21 -7.70 -14.32
C ILE A 114 11.66 -8.00 -13.91
N GLU A 115 12.58 -8.17 -14.88
CA GLU A 115 14.00 -8.33 -14.57
C GLU A 115 14.63 -7.03 -14.03
N LYS A 116 14.26 -5.86 -14.59
CA LYS A 116 14.65 -4.56 -14.02
C LYS A 116 14.19 -4.43 -12.56
N LEU A 117 12.93 -4.75 -12.27
CA LEU A 117 12.37 -4.70 -10.92
C LEU A 117 13.10 -5.66 -9.96
N LYS A 118 13.37 -6.90 -10.37
CA LYS A 118 14.10 -7.87 -9.55
C LYS A 118 15.45 -7.30 -9.10
N VAL A 119 16.22 -6.70 -10.01
CA VAL A 119 17.49 -6.03 -9.68
C VAL A 119 17.30 -4.87 -8.68
N ILE A 120 16.24 -4.06 -8.81
CA ILE A 120 15.95 -2.99 -7.84
C ILE A 120 15.61 -3.57 -6.46
N TYR A 121 14.67 -4.52 -6.37
CA TYR A 121 14.26 -5.12 -5.10
C TYR A 121 15.38 -5.93 -4.44
N GLU A 122 16.25 -6.59 -5.22
CA GLU A 122 17.48 -7.19 -4.72
C GLU A 122 18.38 -6.13 -4.06
N LYS A 123 18.62 -4.97 -4.71
CA LYS A 123 19.40 -3.88 -4.08
C LYS A 123 18.72 -3.33 -2.82
N LEU A 124 17.40 -3.16 -2.80
CA LEU A 124 16.65 -2.71 -1.62
C LEU A 124 16.83 -3.69 -0.44
N LEU A 125 16.75 -4.99 -0.72
CA LEU A 125 16.95 -6.06 0.27
C LEU A 125 18.40 -6.09 0.79
N HIS A 126 19.41 -6.04 -0.09
CA HIS A 126 20.82 -6.00 0.29
C HIS A 126 21.19 -4.76 1.12
N LYS A 127 20.53 -3.61 0.85
CA LYS A 127 20.70 -2.37 1.61
C LYS A 127 19.84 -2.32 2.90
N ASN A 128 19.03 -3.36 3.16
CA ASN A 128 18.07 -3.42 4.26
C ASN A 128 17.24 -2.14 4.39
N VAL A 129 16.69 -1.66 3.27
CA VAL A 129 15.93 -0.41 3.23
C VAL A 129 14.68 -0.55 4.11
N PRO A 130 14.47 0.34 5.10
CA PRO A 130 13.29 0.30 5.94
C PRO A 130 12.09 0.87 5.17
N ASN A 131 10.88 0.55 5.65
CA ASN A 131 9.65 1.23 5.22
C ASN A 131 9.40 1.17 3.70
N VAL A 132 9.67 0.01 3.09
CA VAL A 132 9.35 -0.31 1.70
C VAL A 132 8.63 -1.67 1.62
N ASP A 133 8.03 -1.98 0.47
CA ASP A 133 7.64 -3.34 0.12
C ASP A 133 8.82 -4.17 -0.43
N HIS A 134 8.59 -5.48 -0.55
CA HIS A 134 9.58 -6.44 -1.06
C HIS A 134 8.90 -7.57 -1.83
N ILE A 135 9.60 -8.11 -2.83
CA ILE A 135 9.15 -9.29 -3.58
C ILE A 135 9.20 -10.53 -2.66
N VAL A 136 8.07 -11.23 -2.55
CA VAL A 136 7.98 -12.54 -1.85
C VAL A 136 7.90 -13.73 -2.81
N ALA A 137 7.45 -13.51 -4.04
CA ALA A 137 7.44 -14.51 -5.11
C ALA A 137 7.37 -13.84 -6.49
N VAL A 138 7.87 -14.54 -7.52
CA VAL A 138 7.89 -14.08 -8.92
C VAL A 138 7.54 -15.24 -9.86
N SER A 139 7.01 -14.93 -11.03
CA SER A 139 6.78 -15.87 -12.13
C SER A 139 8.06 -16.55 -12.59
N LEU A 140 7.91 -17.68 -13.28
CA LEU A 140 9.03 -18.29 -13.98
C LEU A 140 9.47 -17.42 -15.18
N PRO A 141 10.71 -17.58 -15.68
CA PRO A 141 11.13 -16.98 -16.94
C PRO A 141 10.20 -17.38 -18.09
N ASP A 142 10.07 -16.49 -19.07
CA ASP A 142 9.31 -16.68 -20.31
C ASP A 142 7.80 -16.95 -20.12
N GLU A 143 7.24 -16.65 -18.94
CA GLU A 143 5.79 -16.72 -18.72
C GLU A 143 5.05 -15.64 -19.53
N ILE A 144 3.99 -16.02 -20.26
CA ILE A 144 3.24 -15.15 -21.20
C ILE A 144 2.71 -13.87 -20.54
N LYS A 145 2.47 -13.90 -19.23
CA LYS A 145 2.08 -12.76 -18.40
C LYS A 145 2.90 -12.81 -17.10
N PRO A 146 4.15 -12.31 -17.10
CA PRO A 146 5.02 -12.43 -15.95
C PRO A 146 4.44 -11.62 -14.78
N TYR A 147 4.65 -12.08 -13.56
CA TYR A 147 4.04 -11.49 -12.36
C TYR A 147 4.96 -11.57 -11.15
N LEU A 148 4.69 -10.73 -10.16
CA LEU A 148 5.31 -10.78 -8.84
C LEU A 148 4.28 -10.58 -7.73
N TYR A 149 4.65 -10.98 -6.52
CA TYR A 149 3.90 -10.74 -5.28
C TYR A 149 4.74 -9.88 -4.34
N LEU A 150 4.12 -8.87 -3.74
CA LEU A 150 4.74 -7.87 -2.86
C LEU A 150 4.11 -7.90 -1.47
N GLU A 151 4.95 -7.75 -0.45
CA GLU A 151 4.55 -7.58 0.95
C GLU A 151 5.34 -6.43 1.61
N PRO A 152 4.82 -5.78 2.67
CA PRO A 152 3.52 -6.01 3.29
C PRO A 152 2.37 -5.39 2.48
N ARG A 153 1.16 -5.94 2.60
CA ARG A 153 -0.06 -5.22 2.22
C ARG A 153 -0.32 -4.04 3.17
N GLY A 154 -0.86 -2.96 2.63
CA GLY A 154 -1.44 -1.87 3.42
C GLY A 154 -2.64 -1.21 2.73
N MET A 155 -2.95 0.01 3.14
CA MET A 155 -4.08 0.81 2.65
C MET A 155 -3.57 2.09 1.98
N CYS A 156 -4.03 2.33 0.75
CA CYS A 156 -3.81 3.62 0.08
C CYS A 156 -4.84 4.62 0.65
N VAL A 157 -4.41 5.39 1.65
CA VAL A 157 -5.22 6.40 2.34
C VAL A 157 -4.44 7.70 2.41
N TYR A 158 -5.11 8.83 2.22
CA TYR A 158 -4.51 10.14 2.48
C TYR A 158 -4.47 10.41 3.99
N PRO A 159 -3.37 10.99 4.52
CA PRO A 159 -3.32 11.45 5.89
C PRO A 159 -4.34 12.58 6.13
N LYS A 160 -4.88 12.63 7.34
CA LYS A 160 -5.96 13.56 7.75
C LYS A 160 -5.50 14.56 8.81
N THR A 161 -4.33 14.34 9.40
CA THR A 161 -3.77 15.19 10.46
C THR A 161 -2.30 15.51 10.17
N GLU A 162 -1.79 16.59 10.74
CA GLU A 162 -0.36 16.92 10.67
C GLU A 162 0.51 15.79 11.23
N LYS A 163 0.08 15.13 12.31
CA LYS A 163 0.77 13.95 12.86
C LYS A 163 0.88 12.81 11.83
N GLU A 164 -0.19 12.46 11.14
CA GLU A 164 -0.16 11.41 10.10
C GLU A 164 0.71 11.81 8.90
N VAL A 165 0.75 13.10 8.51
CA VAL A 165 1.67 13.60 7.47
C VAL A 165 3.12 13.46 7.92
N ILE A 166 3.45 13.87 9.15
CA ILE A 166 4.78 13.76 9.74
C ILE A 166 5.21 12.27 9.82
N GLU A 167 4.36 11.40 10.36
CA GLU A 167 4.62 9.96 10.46
C GLU A 167 4.89 9.34 9.08
N ALA A 168 4.11 9.70 8.06
CA ALA A 168 4.29 9.22 6.70
C ALA A 168 5.59 9.73 6.06
N VAL A 169 5.86 11.03 6.18
CA VAL A 169 7.06 11.66 5.61
C VAL A 169 8.33 11.15 6.28
N LEU A 170 8.35 10.98 7.60
CA LEU A 170 9.48 10.37 8.31
C LEU A 170 9.73 8.93 7.84
N CYS A 171 8.68 8.12 7.64
CA CYS A 171 8.83 6.77 7.12
C CYS A 171 9.47 6.75 5.72
N VAL A 172 9.07 7.67 4.82
CA VAL A 172 9.66 7.80 3.48
C VAL A 172 11.10 8.28 3.54
N LEU A 173 11.41 9.30 4.36
CA LEU A 173 12.77 9.83 4.50
C LEU A 173 13.75 8.80 5.07
N GLU A 174 13.32 7.95 6.00
CA GLU A 174 14.11 6.80 6.49
C GLU A 174 14.45 5.81 5.36
N ALA A 175 13.51 5.54 4.45
CA ALA A 175 13.77 4.71 3.27
C ALA A 175 14.80 5.39 2.34
N LEU A 176 14.59 6.68 2.04
CA LEU A 176 15.48 7.46 1.18
C LEU A 176 16.90 7.59 1.72
N MET A 177 17.08 7.75 3.04
CA MET A 177 18.40 7.75 3.67
C MET A 177 19.20 6.47 3.38
N SER A 178 18.56 5.29 3.44
CA SER A 178 19.20 4.03 3.05
C SER A 178 19.37 3.91 1.54
N MET A 179 18.38 4.31 0.75
CA MET A 179 18.41 4.24 -0.72
C MET A 179 19.51 5.10 -1.33
N HIS A 180 19.64 6.37 -0.91
CA HIS A 180 20.58 7.38 -1.44
C HIS A 180 22.02 7.21 -0.96
N GLY A 181 22.30 6.27 -0.05
CA GLY A 181 23.67 5.92 0.35
C GLY A 181 24.48 5.24 -0.77
N SER A 182 25.58 4.56 -0.41
CA SER A 182 26.44 3.85 -1.37
C SER A 182 25.66 2.90 -2.29
N ASN A 183 26.00 2.88 -3.59
CA ASN A 183 25.21 2.22 -4.67
C ASN A 183 23.74 2.71 -4.61
N PRO A 184 23.48 3.97 -5.04
CA PRO A 184 22.21 4.60 -4.78
C PRO A 184 21.08 4.07 -5.66
N ILE A 185 19.87 4.19 -5.14
CA ILE A 185 18.61 3.93 -5.85
C ILE A 185 17.78 5.20 -5.71
N PHE A 186 17.20 5.69 -6.80
CA PHE A 186 16.27 6.82 -6.80
C PHE A 186 14.88 6.31 -7.20
N HIS A 187 13.83 6.73 -6.48
CA HIS A 187 12.46 6.25 -6.71
C HIS A 187 11.79 6.92 -7.91
N ARG A 188 12.05 8.23 -8.07
CA ARG A 188 11.51 9.14 -9.10
C ARG A 188 10.00 9.43 -9.02
N ASP A 189 9.15 8.47 -8.67
CA ASP A 189 7.68 8.67 -8.54
C ASP A 189 7.20 8.77 -7.07
N ILE A 190 7.67 9.75 -6.28
CA ILE A 190 7.25 9.91 -4.87
C ILE A 190 5.98 10.77 -4.78
N ARG A 191 4.87 10.11 -4.42
CA ARG A 191 3.52 10.70 -4.36
C ARG A 191 2.56 9.84 -3.53
N TRP A 192 1.47 10.42 -3.02
CA TRP A 192 0.51 9.77 -2.09
C TRP A 192 -0.19 8.47 -2.55
N SER A 193 0.00 7.94 -3.77
CA SER A 193 -0.42 6.55 -4.11
C SER A 193 0.59 5.55 -3.61
N ASN A 194 1.85 5.96 -3.65
CA ASN A 194 3.01 5.11 -3.49
C ASN A 194 3.47 5.14 -2.02
N VAL A 195 2.80 5.93 -1.17
CA VAL A 195 3.00 5.97 0.28
C VAL A 195 1.77 5.33 0.93
N ILE A 196 1.95 4.12 1.44
CA ILE A 196 0.87 3.23 1.91
C ILE A 196 0.89 3.15 3.44
N GLN A 197 -0.29 3.21 4.06
CA GLN A 197 -0.43 3.00 5.50
C GLN A 197 -0.47 1.50 5.81
N LYS A 198 0.42 1.01 6.68
CA LYS A 198 0.41 -0.40 7.10
C LYS A 198 -0.77 -0.68 8.01
N ALA A 199 -1.54 -1.72 7.68
CA ALA A 199 -2.68 -2.17 8.46
C ALA A 199 -2.22 -2.96 9.71
N ASN A 200 -1.77 -2.26 10.75
CA ASN A 200 -1.42 -2.86 12.05
C ASN A 200 -2.50 -2.54 13.10
N GLY A 201 -3.08 -3.58 13.71
CA GLY A 201 -4.00 -3.40 14.84
C GLY A 201 -3.34 -2.70 16.03
N ASN A 202 -3.99 -1.66 16.55
CA ASN A 202 -3.70 -0.96 17.80
C ASN A 202 -2.26 -0.40 17.97
N LYS A 203 -1.54 -0.13 16.89
CA LYS A 203 -0.23 0.58 16.91
C LYS A 203 -0.31 1.86 16.07
N PRO A 204 0.53 2.87 16.33
CA PRO A 204 0.61 4.07 15.49
C PRO A 204 0.89 3.70 14.04
N SER A 205 0.36 4.52 13.13
CA SER A 205 0.33 4.28 11.70
C SER A 205 1.74 4.27 11.11
N LYS A 206 2.30 3.08 10.89
CA LYS A 206 3.55 2.95 10.17
C LYS A 206 3.28 2.99 8.66
N TRP A 207 3.95 3.87 7.94
CA TRP A 207 3.80 4.01 6.49
C TRP A 207 4.98 3.35 5.77
N PHE A 208 4.82 3.08 4.47
CA PHE A 208 5.87 2.53 3.61
C PHE A 208 5.72 2.97 2.15
N LEU A 209 6.85 3.04 1.44
CA LEU A 209 6.94 3.40 0.03
C LEU A 209 6.80 2.12 -0.85
N ILE A 210 6.10 2.23 -1.97
CA ILE A 210 5.84 1.15 -2.94
C ILE A 210 6.00 1.64 -4.38
N ASP A 211 5.86 0.73 -5.35
CA ASP A 211 5.77 1.02 -6.79
C ASP A 211 7.07 1.50 -7.45
N PHE A 212 8.14 0.77 -7.16
CA PHE A 212 9.50 0.95 -7.70
C PHE A 212 9.66 0.71 -9.22
N ASP A 213 8.59 0.73 -10.02
CA ASP A 213 8.65 0.60 -11.49
C ASP A 213 9.61 1.62 -12.10
N ASP A 214 9.49 2.86 -11.64
CA ASP A 214 10.28 3.98 -12.11
C ASP A 214 11.64 4.10 -11.44
N ALA A 215 11.96 3.23 -10.49
CA ALA A 215 13.22 3.32 -9.76
C ALA A 215 14.43 3.01 -10.67
N VAL A 216 15.54 3.68 -10.39
CA VAL A 216 16.80 3.59 -11.16
C VAL A 216 18.02 3.71 -10.25
N SER A 217 19.18 3.31 -10.77
CA SER A 217 20.50 3.64 -10.22
C SER A 217 21.30 4.40 -11.30
N PRO A 218 22.35 5.15 -10.94
CA PRO A 218 23.26 5.77 -11.91
C PRO A 218 23.87 4.77 -12.90
N PRO A 219 24.12 5.16 -14.17
CA PRO A 219 23.75 6.45 -14.77
C PRO A 219 22.23 6.59 -14.98
N THR A 220 21.73 7.80 -14.80
CA THR A 220 20.29 8.12 -14.82
C THR A 220 19.92 8.87 -16.09
N PHE A 221 18.76 8.52 -16.65
CA PHE A 221 18.23 9.13 -17.87
C PHE A 221 16.88 9.83 -17.62
N ALA A 222 16.62 10.89 -18.36
CA ALA A 222 15.41 11.71 -18.29
C ALA A 222 14.11 10.87 -18.35
N ALA A 223 13.26 11.03 -17.33
CA ALA A 223 11.99 10.33 -17.17
C ALA A 223 10.84 11.08 -17.89
N MET A 224 10.92 11.15 -19.22
CA MET A 224 10.02 11.97 -20.05
C MET A 224 8.53 11.56 -20.04
N HIS A 225 8.20 10.40 -19.46
CA HIS A 225 6.83 9.93 -19.27
C HIS A 225 6.18 10.42 -17.96
N LEU A 226 6.95 11.02 -17.04
CA LEU A 226 6.43 11.57 -15.79
C LEU A 226 5.74 12.93 -16.01
N ALA A 227 4.80 13.29 -15.14
CA ALA A 227 4.07 14.56 -15.22
C ALA A 227 4.86 15.73 -14.61
N LYS A 228 5.11 16.79 -15.38
CA LYS A 228 5.93 17.95 -14.96
C LYS A 228 5.32 18.73 -13.79
N GLU A 229 4.02 18.62 -13.61
CA GLU A 229 3.23 19.33 -12.61
C GLU A 229 3.34 18.70 -11.21
N THR A 230 3.85 17.46 -11.12
CA THR A 230 3.92 16.70 -9.86
C THR A 230 5.28 16.06 -9.60
N HIS A 231 6.32 16.43 -10.34
CA HIS A 231 7.67 15.86 -10.25
C HIS A 231 8.75 16.93 -10.30
N ALA A 232 9.91 16.59 -9.75
CA ALA A 232 11.08 17.47 -9.71
C ALA A 232 11.53 17.85 -11.14
N PRO A 233 11.87 19.13 -11.41
CA PRO A 233 12.33 19.54 -12.74
C PRO A 233 13.53 18.73 -13.24
N GLU A 234 14.41 18.29 -12.34
CA GLU A 234 15.65 17.59 -12.68
C GLU A 234 15.41 16.16 -13.17
N VAL A 235 14.26 15.53 -12.85
CA VAL A 235 13.94 14.18 -13.32
C VAL A 235 13.77 14.11 -14.85
N PHE A 236 13.55 15.25 -15.49
CA PHE A 236 13.45 15.42 -16.96
C PHE A 236 14.80 15.68 -17.64
N HIS A 237 15.90 15.54 -16.89
CA HIS A 237 17.27 15.64 -17.38
C HIS A 237 18.04 14.36 -17.04
N ASP A 238 19.11 14.09 -17.80
CA ASP A 238 20.04 13.01 -17.49
C ASP A 238 20.91 13.37 -16.28
N ASP A 239 21.57 12.39 -15.67
CA ASP A 239 22.49 12.55 -14.53
C ASP A 239 21.89 13.15 -13.24
N HIS A 240 20.56 13.12 -13.07
CA HIS A 240 19.90 13.44 -11.80
C HIS A 240 20.18 12.43 -10.67
N GLY A 241 20.23 12.92 -9.44
CA GLY A 241 20.45 12.14 -8.23
C GLY A 241 19.22 12.00 -7.32
N GLY A 242 19.48 11.85 -6.02
CA GLY A 242 18.44 11.69 -4.99
C GLY A 242 17.64 12.97 -4.69
N GLU A 243 18.06 14.11 -5.22
CA GLU A 243 17.36 15.40 -5.10
C GLU A 243 15.94 15.35 -5.68
N VAL A 244 15.67 14.48 -6.65
CA VAL A 244 14.33 14.32 -7.26
C VAL A 244 13.34 13.66 -6.28
N ASP A 245 13.83 12.72 -5.48
CA ASP A 245 13.04 12.04 -4.45
C ASP A 245 12.76 13.01 -3.29
N VAL A 246 13.76 13.78 -2.83
CA VAL A 246 13.57 14.77 -1.76
C VAL A 246 12.56 15.84 -2.18
N TRP A 247 12.62 16.32 -3.43
CA TRP A 247 11.60 17.21 -3.98
C TRP A 247 10.21 16.59 -3.91
N GLY A 248 10.09 15.31 -4.29
CA GLY A 248 8.83 14.55 -4.18
C GLY A 248 8.29 14.48 -2.76
N VAL A 249 9.15 14.33 -1.75
CA VAL A 249 8.75 14.40 -0.33
C VAL A 249 8.28 15.80 0.07
N GLY A 250 8.93 16.87 -0.42
CA GLY A 250 8.42 18.24 -0.24
C GLY A 250 7.04 18.44 -0.87
N HIS A 251 6.82 17.88 -2.06
CA HIS A 251 5.54 17.90 -2.75
C HIS A 251 4.45 17.09 -2.02
N LEU A 252 4.79 16.01 -1.27
CA LEU A 252 3.82 15.33 -0.39
C LEU A 252 3.24 16.29 0.67
N ILE A 253 4.09 17.11 1.29
CA ILE A 253 3.71 18.08 2.32
C ILE A 253 2.84 19.18 1.71
N ASP A 254 3.26 19.76 0.58
CA ASP A 254 2.49 20.81 -0.10
C ASP A 254 1.12 20.29 -0.57
N TYR A 255 1.06 19.08 -1.12
CA TYR A 255 -0.20 18.45 -1.51
C TYR A 255 -1.12 18.20 -0.30
N ALA A 256 -0.58 17.79 0.85
CA ALA A 256 -1.37 17.62 2.07
C ALA A 256 -1.95 18.95 2.58
N ALA A 257 -1.19 20.05 2.49
CA ALA A 257 -1.71 21.40 2.79
C ALA A 257 -2.86 21.79 1.84
N ARG A 258 -2.74 21.50 0.53
CA ARG A 258 -3.81 21.73 -0.46
C ARG A 258 -5.07 20.87 -0.19
N LEU A 259 -4.92 19.69 0.39
CA LEU A 259 -6.03 18.86 0.88
C LEU A 259 -6.68 19.40 2.18
N SER A 260 -6.30 20.60 2.65
CA SER A 260 -6.77 21.21 3.89
C SER A 260 -6.43 20.40 5.15
N VAL A 261 -5.36 19.60 5.12
CA VAL A 261 -4.72 19.15 6.37
C VAL A 261 -4.11 20.38 7.03
N GLY A 262 -4.54 20.70 8.25
CA GLY A 262 -4.06 21.88 8.98
C GLY A 262 -2.62 21.73 9.44
N LEU A 263 -1.66 21.99 8.56
CA LEU A 263 -0.23 21.93 8.84
C LEU A 263 0.29 23.23 9.46
N SER A 264 1.24 23.11 10.39
CA SER A 264 1.97 24.23 10.94
C SER A 264 2.87 24.91 9.88
N ALA A 265 3.15 26.20 10.10
CA ALA A 265 4.07 26.95 9.25
C ALA A 265 5.46 26.28 9.15
N GLY A 266 5.96 25.73 10.26
CA GLY A 266 7.25 25.04 10.30
C GLY A 266 7.31 23.83 9.37
N ILE A 267 6.27 22.99 9.34
CA ILE A 267 6.20 21.84 8.43
C ILE A 267 6.06 22.29 6.97
N MET A 268 5.22 23.30 6.70
CA MET A 268 5.08 23.86 5.34
C MET A 268 6.39 24.46 4.81
N ASP A 269 7.17 25.14 5.65
CA ASP A 269 8.45 25.72 5.25
C ASP A 269 9.53 24.66 4.98
N VAL A 270 9.51 23.53 5.69
CA VAL A 270 10.36 22.37 5.34
C VAL A 270 9.90 21.74 4.01
N GLY A 271 8.60 21.67 3.74
CA GLY A 271 8.05 21.25 2.45
C GLY A 271 8.55 22.11 1.28
N LYS A 272 8.65 23.43 1.48
CA LYS A 272 9.24 24.36 0.49
C LYS A 272 10.75 24.20 0.37
N TRP A 273 11.47 24.01 1.47
CA TRP A 273 12.92 23.81 1.47
C TRP A 273 13.32 22.55 0.70
N MET A 274 12.56 21.45 0.86
CA MET A 274 12.74 20.24 0.06
C MET A 274 12.46 20.43 -1.44
N GLN A 275 11.70 21.46 -1.83
CA GLN A 275 11.41 21.81 -3.22
C GLN A 275 12.27 22.96 -3.78
N SER A 276 13.30 23.42 -3.06
CA SER A 276 14.19 24.48 -3.55
C SER A 276 15.06 24.02 -4.72
N GLU A 277 15.75 24.97 -5.36
CA GLU A 277 16.85 24.72 -6.30
C GLU A 277 17.83 23.65 -5.79
N THR A 278 18.32 22.79 -6.68
CA THR A 278 19.15 21.60 -6.36
C THR A 278 20.34 21.90 -5.45
N THR A 279 21.02 23.04 -5.64
CA THR A 279 22.19 23.44 -4.84
C THR A 279 21.86 23.82 -3.38
N SER A 280 20.58 24.11 -3.09
CA SER A 280 20.08 24.49 -1.76
C SER A 280 19.17 23.42 -1.14
N ARG A 281 18.79 22.40 -1.93
CA ARG A 281 17.88 21.33 -1.53
C ARG A 281 18.54 20.45 -0.46
N PRO A 282 17.85 20.12 0.65
CA PRO A 282 18.41 19.25 1.68
C PRO A 282 18.65 17.83 1.15
N THR A 283 19.55 17.10 1.81
CA THR A 283 19.56 15.64 1.73
C THR A 283 18.37 15.05 2.51
N ALA A 284 18.00 13.79 2.23
CA ALA A 284 16.96 13.09 2.98
C ALA A 284 17.23 13.09 4.50
N TRP A 285 18.49 13.00 4.93
CA TRP A 285 18.89 13.08 6.34
C TRP A 285 18.65 14.48 6.94
N GLN A 286 19.04 15.55 6.23
CA GLN A 286 18.82 16.93 6.69
C GLN A 286 17.32 17.26 6.83
N ALA A 287 16.51 16.77 5.88
CA ALA A 287 15.06 16.89 5.95
C ALA A 287 14.47 16.10 7.13
N TYR A 288 14.90 14.84 7.33
CA TYR A 288 14.46 13.98 8.43
C TYR A 288 14.71 14.62 9.80
N GLU A 289 15.94 15.05 10.07
CA GLU A 289 16.29 15.69 11.33
C GLU A 289 15.48 16.97 11.56
N ARG A 290 15.27 17.79 10.52
CA ARG A 290 14.48 19.01 10.64
C ARG A 290 13.01 18.75 10.96
N ILE A 291 12.39 17.74 10.34
CA ILE A 291 11.00 17.34 10.64
C ILE A 291 10.90 16.74 12.04
N LYS A 292 11.85 15.89 12.43
CA LYS A 292 11.89 15.26 13.75
C LYS A 292 12.01 16.28 14.89
N ILE A 293 12.83 17.32 14.70
CA ILE A 293 12.90 18.46 15.62
C ILE A 293 11.54 19.14 15.75
N LEU A 294 10.83 19.40 14.64
CA LEU A 294 9.51 20.03 14.66
C LEU A 294 8.44 19.13 15.30
N ALA A 295 8.47 17.82 15.04
CA ALA A 295 7.54 16.84 15.60
C ALA A 295 7.60 16.80 17.14
N ASN A 296 8.79 16.94 17.72
CA ASN A 296 8.98 16.99 19.18
C ASN A 296 8.36 18.23 19.85
N PHE A 297 7.89 19.23 19.09
CA PHE A 297 7.15 20.39 19.61
C PHE A 297 5.62 20.27 19.41
N ILE A 298 5.12 19.13 18.94
CA ILE A 298 3.70 18.86 18.64
C ILE A 298 3.09 17.84 19.64
N GLU A 299 3.91 17.19 20.48
CA GLU A 299 3.48 16.35 21.62
C GLU A 299 3.41 17.13 22.94
#